data_AF-A0A1G2MYS4-F1
#
_entry.id   AF-A0A1G2MYS4-F1
#
_cell.length_a   1.000
_cell.length_b   1.000
_cell.length_c   1.000
_cell.angle_alpha   90.00
_cell.angle_beta   90.00
_cell.angle_gamma   90.00
#
_symmetry.space_group_name_H-M   'P 1'
#
loop_
_entity.id
_entity.type
_entity.pdbx_description
1 polymer ?
#
loop_
_entity_poly.entity_id
_entity_poly.type
_entity_poly.pdbx_seq_one_letter_code
_entity_poly.pdbx_strand_id
1 'polypeptide(L)'
;MKKILAVLAVSIPTVVSAQAITDVNSLTYKLTNIGNVVIEILIAFAVIFIIFNVIRYIMAGDKEARGPIGQSILWGIVGLFVILSIWGLVRILTNTFRTDTNAPVNQFPQVQYPRQIP
;
A
#
# COMPACT_ATOMS: atom_id res chain seq x y z
N MET A 1 6.61 -35.77 -12.20
CA MET A 1 5.73 -34.75 -12.83
C MET A 1 5.17 -33.72 -11.84
N LYS A 2 4.64 -34.13 -10.68
CA LYS A 2 4.08 -33.21 -9.66
C LYS A 2 5.06 -32.18 -9.06
N LYS A 3 6.36 -32.51 -9.02
CA LYS A 3 7.44 -31.65 -8.52
C LYS A 3 7.82 -30.51 -9.48
N ILE A 4 7.60 -30.70 -10.79
CA ILE A 4 7.88 -29.68 -11.82
C ILE A 4 6.80 -28.58 -11.79
N LEU A 5 5.54 -28.97 -11.54
CA LEU A 5 4.44 -28.03 -11.34
C LEU A 5 4.63 -27.17 -10.09
N ALA A 6 5.21 -27.73 -9.01
CA ALA A 6 5.49 -26.97 -7.79
C ALA A 6 6.62 -25.94 -7.98
N VAL A 7 7.66 -26.26 -8.76
CA VAL A 7 8.76 -25.31 -9.07
C VAL A 7 8.29 -24.20 -10.01
N LEU A 8 7.40 -24.51 -10.96
CA LEU A 8 6.76 -23.50 -11.82
C LEU A 8 5.82 -22.58 -11.02
N ALA A 9 5.07 -23.11 -10.04
CA ALA A 9 4.17 -22.30 -9.22
C ALA A 9 4.92 -21.27 -8.34
N VAL A 10 6.13 -21.60 -7.89
CA VAL A 10 6.98 -20.71 -7.08
C VAL A 10 7.71 -19.65 -7.93
N SER A 11 7.85 -19.85 -9.24
CA SER A 11 8.46 -18.87 -10.16
C SER A 11 7.45 -17.91 -10.81
N ILE A 12 6.14 -18.16 -10.73
CA ILE A 12 5.12 -17.22 -11.22
C ILE A 12 5.23 -15.83 -10.55
N PRO A 13 5.48 -15.71 -9.22
CA PRO A 13 5.67 -14.42 -8.56
C PRO A 13 6.97 -13.70 -8.95
N THR A 14 8.02 -14.44 -9.34
CA THR A 14 9.32 -13.82 -9.67
C THR A 14 9.30 -13.17 -11.05
N VAL A 15 8.48 -13.68 -11.99
CA VAL A 15 8.27 -13.04 -13.30
C VAL A 15 7.41 -11.77 -13.18
N VAL A 16 6.45 -11.74 -12.24
CA VAL A 16 5.70 -10.51 -11.89
C VAL A 16 6.62 -9.40 -11.37
N SER A 17 7.75 -9.76 -10.77
CA SER A 17 8.72 -8.80 -10.23
C SER A 17 9.71 -8.26 -11.26
N ALA A 18 9.79 -8.85 -12.47
CA ALA A 18 10.70 -8.47 -13.54
C ALA A 18 10.07 -7.47 -14.52
N GLN A 19 9.43 -6.41 -14.05
CA GLN A 19 8.94 -5.37 -14.96
C GLN A 19 10.10 -4.42 -15.29
N ALA A 20 10.51 -4.38 -16.57
CA ALA A 20 11.54 -3.49 -17.07
C ALA A 20 11.14 -2.04 -16.80
N ILE A 21 12.06 -1.28 -16.21
CA ILE A 21 11.94 0.17 -16.10
C ILE A 21 12.32 0.75 -17.46
N THR A 22 11.34 1.22 -18.23
CA THR A 22 11.58 1.80 -19.56
C THR A 22 11.68 3.31 -19.52
N ASP A 23 11.03 3.95 -18.54
CA ASP A 23 10.87 5.41 -18.47
C ASP A 23 10.82 5.93 -17.02
N VAL A 24 11.08 7.23 -16.81
CA VAL A 24 10.98 7.90 -15.49
C VAL A 24 9.58 7.80 -14.86
N ASN A 25 8.55 7.71 -15.68
CA ASN A 25 7.20 7.47 -15.23
C ASN A 25 7.05 6.05 -14.66
N SER A 26 7.63 5.04 -15.33
CA SER A 26 7.61 3.65 -14.87
C SER A 26 8.36 3.45 -13.54
N LEU A 27 9.44 4.22 -13.31
CA LEU A 27 10.12 4.30 -12.01
C LEU A 27 9.19 4.81 -10.92
N THR A 28 8.54 5.94 -11.17
CA THR A 28 7.64 6.60 -10.20
C THR A 28 6.47 5.70 -9.84
N TYR A 29 5.85 5.03 -10.82
CA TYR A 29 4.76 4.08 -10.56
C TYR A 29 5.20 2.89 -9.72
N LYS A 30 6.37 2.30 -10.01
CA LYS A 30 6.92 1.18 -9.22
C LYS A 30 7.22 1.61 -7.79
N LEU A 31 7.83 2.78 -7.60
CA LEU A 31 8.21 3.30 -6.28
C LEU A 31 6.97 3.60 -5.43
N THR A 32 5.95 4.20 -6.04
CA THR A 32 4.66 4.46 -5.39
C THR A 32 3.96 3.15 -5.00
N ASN A 33 4.00 2.15 -5.88
CA ASN A 33 3.38 0.85 -5.61
C ASN A 33 4.06 0.12 -4.44
N ILE A 34 5.40 0.14 -4.38
CA ILE A 34 6.16 -0.42 -3.24
C ILE A 34 5.81 0.33 -1.96
N GLY A 35 5.78 1.67 -1.99
CA GLY A 35 5.40 2.48 -0.82
C GLY A 35 4.00 2.15 -0.30
N ASN A 36 3.02 2.01 -1.19
CA ASN A 36 1.66 1.63 -0.81
C ASN A 36 1.60 0.23 -0.16
N VAL A 37 2.30 -0.76 -0.73
CA VAL A 37 2.37 -2.11 -0.17
C VAL A 37 3.02 -2.11 1.21
N VAL A 38 4.11 -1.35 1.41
CA VAL A 38 4.77 -1.24 2.71
C VAL A 38 3.83 -0.64 3.75
N ILE A 39 3.11 0.44 3.41
CA ILE A 39 2.14 1.08 4.30
C ILE A 39 1.02 0.11 4.67
N GLU A 40 0.46 -0.61 3.70
CA GLU A 40 -0.61 -1.59 3.92
C GLU A 40 -0.17 -2.72 4.87
N ILE A 41 1.06 -3.21 4.70
CA ILE A 41 1.67 -4.20 5.59
C ILE A 41 1.86 -3.61 7.00
N LEU A 42 2.36 -2.38 7.13
CA LEU A 42 2.55 -1.73 8.43
C LEU A 42 1.24 -1.53 9.17
N ILE A 43 0.16 -1.15 8.47
CA ILE A 43 -1.18 -1.04 9.06
C ILE A 43 -1.65 -2.40 9.56
N ALA A 44 -1.50 -3.46 8.77
CA ALA A 44 -1.87 -4.81 9.18
C ALA A 44 -1.12 -5.25 10.45
N PHE A 45 0.19 -5.02 10.51
CA PHE A 45 1.01 -5.30 11.70
C PHE A 45 0.60 -4.46 12.91
N ALA A 46 0.33 -3.16 12.72
CA ALA A 46 -0.10 -2.28 13.79
C ALA A 46 -1.44 -2.73 14.41
N VAL A 47 -2.41 -3.14 13.57
CA VAL A 47 -3.69 -3.66 14.03
C VAL A 47 -3.50 -4.95 14.84
N ILE A 48 -2.69 -5.90 14.35
CA ILE A 48 -2.39 -7.15 15.08
C ILE A 48 -1.74 -6.84 16.43
N PHE A 49 -0.77 -5.92 16.46
CA PHE A 49 -0.09 -5.51 17.69
C PHE A 49 -1.06 -4.90 18.70
N ILE A 50 -1.97 -4.03 18.26
CA ILE A 50 -2.99 -3.43 19.13
C ILE A 50 -3.89 -4.52 19.70
N ILE A 51 -4.43 -5.42 18.87
CA ILE A 51 -5.31 -6.50 19.31
C ILE A 51 -4.61 -7.39 20.35
N PHE A 52 -3.35 -7.77 20.09
CA PHE A 52 -2.56 -8.59 21.02
C PHE A 52 -2.38 -7.91 22.38
N ASN A 53 -2.07 -6.61 22.41
CA ASN A 53 -1.92 -5.87 23.66
C ASN A 53 -3.26 -5.65 24.38
N VAL A 54 -4.36 -5.48 23.65
CA VAL A 54 -5.71 -5.40 24.23
C VAL A 54 -6.10 -6.70 24.92
N ILE A 55 -5.85 -7.84 24.29
CA ILE A 55 -6.12 -9.16 24.91
C ILE A 55 -5.29 -9.30 26.19
N ARG A 56 -3.99 -8.97 26.15
CA ARG A 56 -3.13 -8.97 27.35
C ARG A 56 -3.63 -8.02 28.43
N TYR A 57 -4.16 -6.86 28.07
CA TYR A 57 -4.67 -5.87 29.00
C TYR A 57 -5.91 -6.40 29.75
N ILE A 58 -6.80 -7.09 29.04
CA ILE A 58 -8.00 -7.70 29.62
C ILE A 58 -7.62 -8.89 30.52
N MET A 59 -6.65 -9.71 30.11
CA MET A 59 -6.17 -10.85 30.89
C MET A 59 -5.35 -10.44 32.12
N ALA A 60 -4.81 -9.23 32.16
CA ALA A 60 -4.11 -8.73 33.34
C ALA A 60 -5.12 -8.51 34.48
N GLY A 61 -5.01 -9.33 35.55
CA GLY A 61 -5.89 -9.26 36.72
C GLY A 61 -5.59 -8.07 37.63
N ASP A 62 -4.32 -7.68 37.74
CA ASP A 62 -3.86 -6.66 38.67
C ASP A 62 -3.66 -5.28 38.04
N LYS A 63 -3.93 -4.23 38.82
CA LYS A 63 -3.78 -2.83 38.40
C LYS A 63 -2.34 -2.47 38.03
N GLU A 64 -1.37 -3.07 38.70
CA GLU A 64 0.06 -2.80 38.49
C GLU A 64 0.54 -3.36 37.13
N ALA A 65 0.03 -4.51 36.71
CA ALA A 65 0.33 -5.09 35.40
C ALA A 65 -0.40 -4.38 34.24
N ARG A 66 -1.54 -3.74 34.49
CA ARG A 66 -2.34 -3.05 33.46
C ARG A 66 -1.71 -1.76 32.95
N GLY A 67 -1.04 -0.99 33.81
CA GLY A 67 -0.39 0.27 33.46
C GLY A 67 0.51 0.19 32.22
N PRO A 68 1.58 -0.64 32.23
CA PRO A 68 2.51 -0.73 31.11
C PRO A 68 1.87 -1.31 29.82
N ILE A 69 0.90 -2.22 29.96
CA ILE A 69 0.19 -2.79 28.81
C ILE A 69 -0.72 -1.73 28.16
N GLY A 70 -1.44 -0.94 28.97
CA GLY A 70 -2.26 0.17 28.47
C GLY A 70 -1.44 1.21 27.72
N GLN A 71 -0.23 1.51 28.20
CA GLN A 71 0.68 2.42 27.50
C GLN A 71 1.15 1.83 26.16
N SER A 72 1.34 0.51 26.07
CA SER A 72 1.70 -0.16 24.81
C SER A 72 0.57 -0.10 23.77
N ILE A 73 -0.70 -0.17 24.21
CA ILE A 73 -1.86 0.04 23.34
C ILE A 73 -1.88 1.48 22.83
N LEU A 74 -1.66 2.46 23.70
CA LEU A 74 -1.63 3.88 23.32
C LEU A 74 -0.57 4.15 22.25
N TRP A 75 0.65 3.64 22.44
CA TRP A 75 1.71 3.75 21.44
C TRP A 75 1.37 3.06 20.12
N GLY A 76 0.67 1.92 20.16
CA GLY A 76 0.14 1.26 18.96
C GLY A 76 -0.85 2.15 18.20
N ILE A 77 -1.80 2.78 18.91
CA ILE A 77 -2.79 3.69 18.33
C ILE A 77 -2.12 4.93 17.74
N VAL A 78 -1.16 5.53 18.46
CA VAL A 78 -0.40 6.69 17.97
C VAL A 78 0.39 6.31 16.71
N GLY A 79 1.03 5.14 16.69
CA GLY A 79 1.74 4.64 15.51
C GLY A 79 0.81 4.48 14.30
N LEU A 80 -0.37 3.87 14.51
CA LEU A 80 -1.37 3.73 13.46
C LEU A 80 -1.87 5.10 12.95
N PHE A 81 -2.11 6.04 13.87
CA PHE A 81 -2.54 7.39 13.52
C PHE A 81 -1.52 8.11 12.64
N VAL A 82 -0.22 8.03 12.97
CA VAL A 82 0.84 8.68 12.17
C VAL A 82 0.89 8.10 10.75
N ILE A 83 0.83 6.76 10.62
CA ILE A 83 0.85 6.08 9.31
C ILE A 83 -0.35 6.54 8.45
N LEU A 84 -1.55 6.55 9.03
CA LEU A 84 -2.76 7.00 8.35
C LEU A 84 -2.74 8.50 8.05
N SER A 85 -2.18 9.32 8.94
CA SER A 85 -2.12 10.78 8.78
C SER A 85 -1.23 11.17 7.60
N ILE A 86 -0.09 10.51 7.41
CA ILE A 86 0.83 10.82 6.30
C ILE A 86 0.15 10.46 4.96
N TRP A 87 -0.43 9.27 4.86
CA TRP A 87 -1.07 8.83 3.61
C TRP A 87 -2.37 9.59 3.31
N GLY A 88 -3.16 9.86 4.35
CA GLY A 88 -4.36 10.69 4.26
C GLY A 88 -4.04 12.12 3.82
N LEU A 89 -2.95 12.70 4.33
CA LEU A 89 -2.48 14.02 3.90
C LEU A 89 -2.07 14.03 2.42
N VAL A 90 -1.31 13.02 1.97
CA VAL A 90 -0.95 12.88 0.55
C VAL A 90 -2.23 12.87 -0.31
N ARG A 91 -3.25 12.09 0.07
CA ARG A 91 -4.51 12.03 -0.68
C ARG A 91 -5.26 13.36 -0.69
N ILE A 92 -5.24 14.11 0.41
CA ILE A 92 -5.83 15.46 0.45
C ILE A 92 -5.10 16.38 -0.53
N LEU A 93 -3.77 16.35 -0.54
CA LEU A 93 -2.96 17.17 -1.43
C LEU A 93 -3.19 16.80 -2.90
N THR A 94 -3.19 15.51 -3.26
CA THR A 94 -3.42 15.08 -4.65
C THR A 94 -4.80 15.49 -5.14
N ASN A 95 -5.83 15.32 -4.30
CA ASN A 95 -7.19 15.74 -4.62
C ASN A 95 -7.32 17.27 -4.76
N THR A 96 -6.63 18.02 -3.89
CA THR A 96 -6.70 19.50 -3.86
C THR A 96 -6.02 20.10 -5.09
N PHE A 97 -4.82 19.60 -5.44
CA PHE A 97 -4.06 20.09 -6.58
C PHE A 97 -4.40 19.36 -7.89
N ARG A 98 -5.37 18.44 -7.87
CA ARG A 98 -5.83 17.63 -9.01
C ARG A 98 -4.67 17.00 -9.79
N THR A 99 -3.66 16.52 -9.06
CA THR A 99 -2.47 15.90 -9.64
C THR A 99 -2.73 14.45 -10.05
N ASP A 100 -3.95 13.96 -9.83
CA ASP A 100 -4.43 12.69 -10.34
C ASP A 100 -4.60 12.79 -11.86
N THR A 101 -3.56 12.39 -12.60
CA THR A 101 -3.50 12.44 -14.08
C THR A 101 -4.41 11.42 -14.76
N ASN A 102 -5.68 11.35 -14.34
CA ASN A 102 -6.77 10.77 -15.14
C ASN A 102 -7.32 11.86 -16.07
N ALA A 103 -6.45 12.54 -16.81
CA ALA A 103 -6.89 13.42 -17.89
C ALA A 103 -7.66 12.55 -18.90
N PRO A 104 -8.93 12.84 -19.21
CA PRO A 104 -9.67 12.06 -20.19
C PRO A 104 -8.97 12.18 -21.53
N VAL A 105 -8.29 11.12 -21.98
CA VAL A 105 -7.68 11.02 -23.33
C VAL A 105 -8.72 11.22 -24.44
N ASN A 106 -10.01 11.13 -24.10
CA ASN A 106 -11.15 11.32 -24.99
C ASN A 106 -11.60 12.79 -25.13
N GLN A 107 -11.00 13.74 -24.39
CA GLN A 107 -11.32 15.17 -24.50
C GLN A 107 -10.45 15.91 -25.52
N PHE A 108 -9.39 15.28 -26.02
CA PHE A 108 -8.62 15.85 -27.13
C PHE A 108 -9.35 15.54 -28.44
N PRO A 109 -9.66 16.56 -29.26
CA PRO A 109 -10.19 16.33 -30.61
C PRO A 109 -9.27 15.39 -31.37
N GLN A 110 -9.75 14.18 -31.66
CA GLN A 110 -9.00 13.21 -32.44
C GLN A 110 -8.97 13.72 -33.87
N VAL A 111 -7.77 14.01 -34.40
CA VAL A 111 -7.61 14.32 -35.82
C VAL A 111 -7.98 13.06 -36.59
N GLN A 112 -9.10 13.08 -37.30
CA GLN A 112 -9.55 11.98 -38.14
C GLN A 112 -8.58 11.90 -39.33
N TYR A 113 -7.63 10.97 -39.29
CA TYR A 113 -6.73 10.77 -40.42
C TYR A 113 -7.55 10.36 -41.65
N PRO A 114 -7.44 11.06 -42.79
CA PRO A 114 -8.06 10.61 -44.02
C PRO A 114 -7.55 9.21 -44.36
N ARG A 115 -8.44 8.34 -44.86
CA ARG A 115 -8.07 6.98 -45.28
C ARG A 115 -6.84 7.07 -46.18
N GLN A 116 -5.76 6.41 -45.77
CA GLN A 116 -4.61 6.20 -46.64
C GLN A 116 -5.13 5.44 -47.86
N ILE A 117 -5.13 6.12 -48.99
CA ILE A 117 -5.45 5.53 -50.30
C ILE A 117 -4.29 4.56 -50.60
N PRO A 118 -4.57 3.33 -51.08
CA PRO A 118 -3.56 2.28 -51.26
C PRO A 118 -2.43 2.68 -52.20
#